data_AF-A0A645BVL4-F1
#
_entry.id   AF-A0A645BVL4-F1
#
_cell.length_a   1.000
_cell.length_b   1.000
_cell.length_c   1.000
_cell.angle_alpha   90.00
_cell.angle_beta   90.00
_cell.angle_gamma   90.00
#
_symmetry.space_group_name_H-M   'P 1'
#
loop_
_entity.id
_entity.type
_entity.pdbx_description
1 polymer ?
#
loop_
_entity_poly.entity_id
_entity_poly.type
_entity_poly.pdbx_seq_one_letter_code
_entity_poly.pdbx_strand_id
1 'polypeptide(L)'
;MRKNLKKTVKIPAGIDNGQSLCLRGMGNAGHRGGPNGDLYVSITVRPHRQFTRKGFDLYIEMPISYTTAALGGSVTVPTLKESVKYTIPAGTQTGATYRLRDQGVQRLNANGKGDLIVTVHIDVPKHLTEEQRSLLEKLAATMGEGAETRNGKKSSSKGR
;
A
#
# COMPACT_ATOMS: atom_id res chain seq x y z
N MET A 1 -47.55 9.26 6.88
CA MET A 1 -46.36 9.65 7.67
C MET A 1 -45.21 8.70 7.37
N ARG A 2 -44.07 9.20 6.88
CA ARG A 2 -42.84 8.41 6.76
C ARG A 2 -42.26 8.19 8.16
N LYS A 3 -42.33 6.95 8.67
CA LYS A 3 -41.78 6.61 9.99
C LYS A 3 -40.27 6.41 9.85
N ASN A 4 -39.47 7.32 10.39
CA ASN A 4 -38.02 7.17 10.40
C ASN A 4 -37.63 6.19 11.53
N LEU A 5 -36.99 5.09 11.16
CA LEU A 5 -36.46 4.10 12.10
C LEU A 5 -34.95 4.24 12.18
N LYS A 6 -34.40 4.34 13.41
CA LYS A 6 -32.96 4.28 13.67
C LYS A 6 -32.61 2.89 14.20
N LYS A 7 -31.54 2.29 13.69
CA LYS A 7 -31.05 0.96 14.10
C LYS A 7 -29.53 1.02 14.27
N THR A 8 -29.03 0.40 15.32
CA THR A 8 -27.59 0.26 15.57
C THR A 8 -27.12 -1.05 14.98
N VAL A 9 -26.09 -1.01 14.15
CA VAL A 9 -25.51 -2.19 13.50
C VAL A 9 -24.08 -2.35 14.00
N LYS A 10 -23.77 -3.50 14.62
CA LYS A 10 -22.41 -3.83 15.04
C LYS A 10 -21.68 -4.46 13.86
N ILE A 11 -20.73 -3.73 13.29
CA ILE A 11 -19.90 -4.24 12.19
C ILE A 11 -18.75 -5.06 12.80
N PRO A 12 -18.63 -6.37 12.48
CA PRO A 12 -17.56 -7.18 13.01
C PRO A 12 -16.20 -6.76 12.43
N ALA A 13 -15.16 -6.81 13.26
CA ALA A 13 -13.79 -6.58 12.80
C ALA A 13 -13.42 -7.63 11.74
N GLY A 14 -12.73 -7.21 10.68
CA GLY A 14 -12.32 -8.10 9.59
C GLY A 14 -13.34 -8.26 8.47
N ILE A 15 -14.52 -7.64 8.56
CA ILE A 15 -15.49 -7.65 7.46
C ILE A 15 -14.84 -7.16 6.17
N ASP A 16 -15.12 -7.83 5.06
CA ASP A 16 -14.53 -7.52 3.77
C ASP A 16 -15.48 -6.74 2.86
N ASN A 17 -14.93 -6.14 1.82
CA ASN A 17 -15.70 -5.44 0.82
C ASN A 17 -16.68 -6.38 0.11
N GLY A 18 -17.94 -5.94 -0.05
CA GLY A 18 -18.99 -6.73 -0.69
C GLY A 18 -19.71 -7.71 0.24
N GLN A 19 -19.27 -7.88 1.48
CA GLN A 19 -19.99 -8.72 2.45
C GLN A 19 -21.30 -8.05 2.89
N SER A 20 -22.31 -8.86 3.21
CA SER A 20 -23.61 -8.41 3.70
C SER A 20 -23.86 -8.89 5.11
N LEU A 21 -24.39 -8.00 5.96
CA LEU A 21 -24.88 -8.34 7.30
C LEU A 21 -26.40 -8.49 7.26
N CYS A 22 -26.92 -9.61 7.77
CA CYS A 22 -28.35 -9.82 7.94
C CYS A 22 -28.79 -9.46 9.36
N LEU A 23 -29.73 -8.53 9.47
CA LEU A 23 -30.36 -8.13 10.73
C LEU A 23 -31.78 -8.70 10.77
N ARG A 24 -31.92 -9.83 11.48
CA ARG A 24 -33.17 -10.60 11.52
C ARG A 24 -34.31 -9.81 12.15
N GLY A 25 -35.48 -9.82 11.52
CA GLY A 25 -36.70 -9.16 12.01
C GLY A 25 -36.64 -7.63 12.04
N MET A 26 -35.62 -7.03 11.41
CA MET A 26 -35.41 -5.57 11.33
C MET A 26 -35.84 -4.96 10.00
N GLY A 27 -36.40 -5.77 9.10
CA GLY A 27 -36.95 -5.37 7.82
C GLY A 27 -38.39 -4.87 7.91
N ASN A 28 -39.08 -4.91 6.78
CA ASN A 28 -40.47 -4.42 6.68
C ASN A 28 -41.44 -5.27 7.49
N ALA A 29 -42.55 -4.66 7.94
CA ALA A 29 -43.62 -5.36 8.63
C ALA A 29 -44.20 -6.47 7.75
N GLY A 30 -44.46 -7.63 8.35
CA GLY A 30 -45.08 -8.76 7.69
C GLY A 30 -46.55 -8.50 7.33
N HIS A 31 -47.05 -9.20 6.33
CA HIS A 31 -48.46 -9.11 5.94
C HIS A 31 -49.36 -9.85 6.95
N ARG A 32 -50.57 -9.32 7.22
CA ARG A 32 -51.59 -9.93 8.11
C ARG A 32 -51.07 -10.36 9.50
N GLY A 33 -50.22 -9.55 10.12
CA GLY A 33 -49.65 -9.85 11.45
C GLY A 33 -48.49 -10.83 11.42
N GLY A 34 -47.97 -11.18 10.24
CA GLY A 34 -46.73 -11.95 10.11
C GLY A 34 -45.51 -11.24 10.68
N PRO A 35 -44.42 -12.00 10.96
CA PRO A 35 -43.19 -11.43 11.50
C PRO A 35 -42.59 -10.42 10.53
N ASN A 36 -41.81 -9.48 11.07
CA ASN A 36 -41.04 -8.57 10.24
C ASN A 36 -40.05 -9.35 9.37
N GLY A 37 -39.80 -8.86 8.16
CA GLY A 37 -38.72 -9.34 7.31
C GLY A 37 -37.34 -8.98 7.88
N ASP A 38 -36.31 -9.26 7.08
CA ASP A 38 -34.92 -9.01 7.46
C ASP A 38 -34.38 -7.75 6.77
N LEU A 39 -33.41 -7.09 7.42
CA LEU A 39 -32.66 -5.99 6.83
C LEU A 39 -31.26 -6.48 6.44
N TYR A 40 -30.95 -6.40 5.14
CA TYR A 40 -29.61 -6.68 4.61
C TYR A 40 -28.81 -5.38 4.51
N VAL A 41 -27.63 -5.36 5.11
CA VAL A 41 -26.70 -4.24 5.06
C VAL A 41 -25.47 -4.66 4.25
N SER A 42 -25.35 -4.15 3.02
CA SER A 42 -24.17 -4.37 2.18
C SER A 42 -23.02 -3.45 2.60
N ILE A 43 -21.83 -4.02 2.75
CA ILE A 43 -20.63 -3.29 3.15
C ILE A 43 -19.80 -2.94 1.92
N THR A 44 -19.49 -1.66 1.77
CA THR A 44 -18.53 -1.17 0.78
C THR A 44 -17.37 -0.50 1.51
N VAL A 45 -16.17 -1.05 1.33
CA VAL A 45 -14.94 -0.49 1.88
C VAL A 45 -14.37 0.51 0.89
N ARG A 46 -14.18 1.75 1.34
CA ARG A 46 -13.58 2.79 0.50
C ARG A 46 -12.09 2.48 0.27
N PRO A 47 -11.59 2.63 -0.98
CA PRO A 47 -10.15 2.50 -1.26
C PRO A 47 -9.33 3.45 -0.38
N HIS A 48 -8.19 2.96 0.11
CA HIS A 48 -7.25 3.77 0.87
C HIS A 48 -6.12 4.28 -0.04
N ARG A 49 -5.58 5.48 0.24
CA ARG A 49 -4.53 6.09 -0.61
C ARG A 49 -3.19 5.36 -0.57
N GLN A 50 -2.89 4.69 0.55
CA GLN A 50 -1.59 4.05 0.79
C GLN A 50 -1.68 2.53 0.90
N PHE A 51 -2.84 1.99 1.25
CA PHE A 51 -2.99 0.58 1.57
C PHE A 51 -3.92 -0.09 0.57
N THR A 52 -3.46 -1.20 0.01
CA THR A 52 -4.31 -2.11 -0.74
C THR A 52 -4.55 -3.34 0.13
N ARG A 53 -5.82 -3.65 0.40
CA ARG A 53 -6.20 -4.86 1.14
C ARG A 53 -6.43 -6.01 0.17
N LYS A 54 -5.82 -7.16 0.42
CA LYS A 54 -6.16 -8.44 -0.24
C LYS A 54 -6.41 -9.50 0.83
N GLY A 55 -7.67 -9.91 0.98
CA GLY A 55 -8.08 -10.78 2.08
C GLY A 55 -7.87 -10.12 3.44
N PHE A 56 -6.96 -10.64 4.25
CA PHE A 56 -6.61 -10.07 5.56
C PHE A 56 -5.28 -9.32 5.56
N ASP A 57 -4.52 -9.41 4.47
CA ASP A 57 -3.22 -8.80 4.34
C ASP A 57 -3.33 -7.41 3.72
N LEU A 58 -2.39 -6.54 4.11
CA LEU A 58 -2.26 -5.19 3.58
C LEU A 58 -0.99 -5.08 2.76
N TYR A 59 -1.06 -4.29 1.70
CA TYR A 59 0.05 -4.01 0.82
C TYR A 59 0.27 -2.50 0.80
N ILE A 60 1.52 -2.09 0.97
CA ILE A 60 1.96 -0.71 0.83
C ILE A 60 3.20 -0.66 -0.04
N GLU A 61 3.30 0.38 -0.84
CA GLU A 61 4.51 0.72 -1.59
C GLU A 61 5.20 1.89 -0.91
N MET A 62 6.50 1.76 -0.67
CA MET A 62 7.29 2.77 0.03
C MET A 62 8.52 3.19 -0.77
N PRO A 63 8.68 4.50 -1.03
CA PRO A 63 9.91 5.01 -1.59
C PRO A 63 11.02 4.96 -0.55
N ILE A 64 12.21 4.51 -0.97
CA ILE A 64 13.45 4.60 -0.20
C ILE A 64 14.50 5.32 -1.01
N SER A 65 15.41 6.06 -0.35
CA SER A 65 16.50 6.72 -1.05
C SER A 65 17.48 5.69 -1.60
N TYR A 66 18.15 6.05 -2.70
CA TYR A 66 19.25 5.25 -3.25
C TYR A 66 20.33 4.93 -2.21
N THR A 67 20.66 5.90 -1.35
CA THR A 67 21.64 5.71 -0.27
C THR A 67 21.18 4.67 0.75
N THR A 68 19.91 4.67 1.17
CA THR A 68 19.36 3.65 2.07
C THR A 68 19.28 2.28 1.40
N ALA A 69 18.96 2.21 0.11
CA ALA A 69 18.97 0.96 -0.62
C ALA A 69 20.39 0.35 -0.72
N ALA A 70 21.38 1.18 -1.04
CA ALA A 70 22.77 0.77 -1.20
C ALA A 70 23.44 0.44 0.14
N LEU A 71 23.36 1.33 1.13
CA LEU A 71 24.10 1.25 2.40
C LEU A 71 23.30 0.56 3.51
N GLY A 72 22.01 0.30 3.29
CA GLY A 72 21.08 -0.07 4.35
C GLY A 72 20.68 1.13 5.19
N GLY A 73 19.77 0.90 6.12
CA GLY A 73 19.32 1.95 7.03
C GLY A 73 18.02 1.60 7.72
N SER A 74 17.38 2.61 8.32
CA SER A 74 16.09 2.42 8.96
C SER A 74 15.04 3.34 8.34
N VAL A 75 13.88 2.78 8.05
CA VAL A 75 12.71 3.49 7.52
C VAL A 75 11.54 3.37 8.47
N THR A 76 10.64 4.34 8.44
CA THR A 76 9.42 4.34 9.24
C THR A 76 8.26 3.89 8.37
N VAL A 77 7.74 2.68 8.63
CA VAL A 77 6.64 2.08 7.88
C VAL A 77 5.31 2.45 8.55
N PRO A 78 4.38 3.13 7.86
CA PRO A 78 3.06 3.39 8.43
C PRO A 78 2.24 2.09 8.48
N THR A 79 1.53 1.86 9.58
CA THR A 79 0.52 0.79 9.70
C THR A 79 -0.87 1.40 9.91
N LEU A 80 -1.90 0.57 10.11
CA LEU A 80 -3.25 1.07 10.42
C LEU A 80 -3.37 1.71 11.81
N LYS A 81 -2.41 1.48 12.72
CA LYS A 81 -2.44 2.01 14.10
C LYS A 81 -1.30 2.98 14.35
N GLU A 82 -0.08 2.48 14.30
CA GLU A 82 1.13 3.21 14.64
C GLU A 82 2.24 2.92 13.63
N SER A 83 3.13 3.87 13.43
CA SER A 83 4.26 3.64 12.54
C SER A 83 5.32 2.77 13.22
N VAL A 84 5.89 1.83 12.46
CA VAL A 84 6.92 0.90 12.95
C VAL A 84 8.24 1.19 12.25
N LYS A 85 9.34 1.22 13.01
CA LYS A 85 10.69 1.33 12.46
C LYS A 85 11.11 -0.02 11.89
N TYR A 86 11.50 -0.04 10.62
CA TYR A 86 11.97 -1.23 9.91
C TYR A 86 13.41 -1.02 9.42
N THR A 87 14.27 -2.01 9.65
CA THR A 87 15.66 -1.98 9.19
C THR A 87 15.76 -2.59 7.81
N ILE A 88 16.18 -1.78 6.84
CA ILE A 88 16.45 -2.18 5.46
C ILE A 88 17.90 -2.66 5.37
N PRO A 89 18.15 -3.89 4.88
CA PRO A 89 19.50 -4.38 4.67
C PRO A 89 20.20 -3.63 3.53
N ALA A 90 21.53 -3.56 3.59
CA ALA A 90 22.33 -3.03 2.49
C ALA A 90 22.16 -3.87 1.21
N GLY A 91 22.27 -3.23 0.04
CA GLY A 91 22.07 -3.88 -1.26
C GLY A 91 20.61 -4.22 -1.59
N THR A 92 19.65 -3.56 -0.94
CA THR A 92 18.22 -3.77 -1.20
C THR A 92 17.86 -3.33 -2.62
N GLN A 93 17.21 -4.23 -3.36
CA GLN A 93 16.78 -3.98 -4.74
C GLN A 93 15.37 -3.36 -4.77
N THR A 94 15.09 -2.59 -5.84
CA THR A 94 13.73 -2.11 -6.11
C THR A 94 12.78 -3.30 -6.33
N GLY A 95 11.56 -3.22 -5.80
CA GLY A 95 10.59 -4.31 -5.82
C GLY A 95 10.79 -5.35 -4.71
N ALA A 96 11.82 -5.24 -3.87
CA ALA A 96 11.96 -6.11 -2.71
C ALA A 96 10.77 -5.95 -1.76
N THR A 97 10.31 -7.08 -1.20
CA THR A 97 9.15 -7.11 -0.31
C THR A 97 9.55 -7.55 1.09
N TYR A 98 9.12 -6.79 2.09
CA TYR A 98 9.32 -7.09 3.51
C TYR A 98 7.99 -7.32 4.20
N ARG A 99 7.96 -8.31 5.10
CA ARG A 99 6.75 -8.74 5.79
C ARG A 99 6.78 -8.33 7.25
N LEU A 100 5.84 -7.48 7.64
CA LEU A 100 5.59 -7.11 9.03
C LEU A 100 4.43 -7.96 9.55
N ARG A 101 4.74 -8.91 10.43
CA ARG A 101 3.77 -9.86 10.96
C ARG A 101 2.72 -9.17 11.83
N ASP A 102 1.47 -9.63 11.74
CA ASP A 102 0.33 -9.17 12.55
C ASP A 102 -0.01 -7.66 12.40
N GLN A 103 0.47 -7.03 11.32
CA GLN A 103 0.18 -5.62 11.00
C GLN A 103 -0.90 -5.44 9.91
N GLY A 104 -1.58 -6.53 9.52
CA GLY A 104 -2.72 -6.52 8.61
C GLY A 104 -4.06 -6.33 9.32
N VAL A 105 -5.13 -6.82 8.69
CA VAL A 105 -6.51 -6.71 9.18
C VAL A 105 -6.85 -7.88 10.12
N GLN A 106 -7.70 -7.64 11.12
CA GLN A 106 -8.26 -8.69 11.99
C GLN A 106 -8.94 -9.77 11.15
N ARG A 107 -8.70 -11.04 11.46
CA ARG A 107 -9.41 -12.15 10.83
C ARG A 107 -10.85 -12.23 11.36
N LEU A 108 -11.82 -12.40 10.46
CA LEU A 108 -13.22 -12.52 10.84
C LEU A 108 -13.43 -13.83 11.60
N ASN A 109 -14.05 -13.74 12.78
CA ASN A 109 -14.36 -14.89 13.66
C ASN A 109 -13.14 -15.75 14.07
N ALA A 110 -11.92 -15.22 13.97
CA ALA A 110 -10.71 -15.91 14.36
C ALA A 110 -9.77 -14.98 15.14
N ASN A 111 -8.95 -15.57 15.99
CA ASN A 111 -7.87 -14.85 16.66
C ASN A 111 -6.72 -14.58 15.68
N GLY A 112 -6.08 -13.43 15.81
CA GLY A 112 -4.94 -13.03 14.99
C GLY A 112 -5.30 -12.14 13.79
N LYS A 113 -4.26 -11.63 13.13
CA LYS A 113 -4.38 -10.69 12.01
C LYS A 113 -3.73 -11.26 10.76
N GLY A 114 -3.93 -10.56 9.64
CA GLY A 114 -3.03 -10.70 8.49
C GLY A 114 -1.72 -9.94 8.70
N ASP A 115 -0.91 -9.91 7.66
CA ASP A 115 0.39 -9.25 7.64
C ASP A 115 0.35 -7.95 6.83
N LEU A 116 1.34 -7.08 7.05
CA LEU A 116 1.61 -5.94 6.17
C LEU A 116 2.82 -6.27 5.29
N ILE A 117 2.61 -6.23 3.97
CA ILE A 117 3.63 -6.45 2.96
C ILE A 117 4.06 -5.09 2.44
N VAL A 118 5.31 -4.74 2.68
CA VAL A 118 5.94 -3.49 2.26
C VAL A 118 6.77 -3.78 1.02
N THR A 119 6.40 -3.19 -0.10
CA THR A 119 7.19 -3.25 -1.34
C THR A 119 7.98 -1.96 -1.44
N VAL A 120 9.31 -2.05 -1.49
CA VAL A 120 10.15 -0.85 -1.59
C VAL A 120 10.44 -0.51 -3.05
N HIS A 121 10.48 0.78 -3.36
CA HIS A 121 10.96 1.29 -4.64
C HIS A 121 12.00 2.37 -4.41
N ILE A 122 13.05 2.36 -5.22
CA ILE A 122 14.13 3.34 -5.10
C ILE A 122 13.67 4.65 -5.74
N ASP A 123 13.63 5.72 -4.95
CA ASP A 123 13.37 7.07 -5.43
C ASP A 123 14.69 7.71 -5.89
N VAL A 124 14.76 8.02 -7.19
CA VAL A 124 15.93 8.65 -7.80
C VAL A 124 15.71 10.16 -7.83
N PRO A 125 16.58 10.96 -7.18
CA PRO A 125 16.41 12.40 -7.10
C PRO A 125 16.43 13.05 -8.49
N LYS A 126 15.44 13.91 -8.77
CA LYS A 126 15.32 14.63 -10.05
C LYS A 126 16.30 15.80 -10.20
N HIS A 127 16.79 16.33 -9.07
CA HIS A 127 17.69 17.46 -9.02
C HIS A 127 18.84 17.13 -8.08
N LEU A 128 20.05 17.42 -8.54
CA LEU A 128 21.29 17.20 -7.80
C LEU A 128 22.02 18.52 -7.68
N THR A 129 22.60 18.77 -6.51
CA THR A 129 23.60 19.83 -6.35
C THR A 129 24.89 19.43 -7.05
N GLU A 130 25.78 20.41 -7.29
CA GLU A 130 27.08 20.15 -7.91
C GLU A 130 27.91 19.13 -7.12
N GLU A 131 27.87 19.22 -5.79
CA GLU A 131 28.53 18.27 -4.89
C GLU A 131 27.95 16.86 -5.02
N GLN A 132 26.63 16.72 -4.97
CA GLN A 132 25.95 15.41 -5.10
C GLN A 132 26.25 14.76 -6.45
N ARG A 133 26.28 15.55 -7.53
CA ARG A 133 26.64 15.08 -8.85
C ARG A 133 28.09 14.60 -8.90
N SER A 134 29.03 15.39 -8.38
CA SER A 134 30.45 15.00 -8.32
C SER A 134 30.66 13.68 -7.56
N LEU A 135 29.92 13.46 -6.46
CA LEU A 135 29.97 12.21 -5.70
C LEU A 135 29.45 11.02 -6.50
N LEU A 136 28.35 11.18 -7.25
CA LEU A 136 27.80 10.13 -8.09
C LEU A 136 28.68 9.81 -9.29
N GLU A 137 29.32 10.81 -9.91
CA GLU A 137 30.28 10.61 -10.99
C GLU A 137 31.53 9.85 -10.51
N LYS A 138 32.02 10.15 -9.30
CA LYS A 138 33.10 9.38 -8.67
C LYS A 138 32.67 7.94 -8.38
N LEU A 139 31.46 7.73 -7.85
CA LEU A 139 30.92 6.40 -7.62
C LEU A 139 30.83 5.61 -8.93
N ALA A 140 30.28 6.20 -9.99
CA ALA A 140 30.21 5.61 -11.32
C ALA A 140 31.60 5.19 -11.83
N ALA A 141 32.61 6.07 -11.71
CA ALA A 141 33.98 5.74 -12.08
C ALA A 141 34.55 4.55 -11.30
N THR A 142 34.29 4.47 -9.98
CA THR A 142 34.74 3.33 -9.16
C THR A 142 34.02 2.02 -9.48
N MET A 143 32.78 2.10 -9.99
CA MET A 143 32.00 0.95 -10.46
C MET A 143 32.37 0.52 -11.89
N GLY A 144 33.28 1.23 -12.56
CA GLY A 144 33.63 1.00 -13.96
C GLY A 144 32.60 1.52 -14.97
N GLU A 145 31.66 2.37 -14.53
CA GLU A 145 30.66 3.02 -15.36
C GLU A 145 31.27 4.27 -16.03
N GLY A 146 32.22 4.04 -16.95
CA GLY A 146 32.91 5.10 -17.70
C GLY A 146 32.18 5.49 -18.98
N ALA A 147 31.75 6.75 -19.06
CA ALA A 147 31.40 7.58 -20.22
C ALA A 147 31.32 6.96 -21.65
N GLU A 148 30.47 5.97 -21.90
CA GLU A 148 30.10 5.54 -23.26
C GLU A 148 28.67 5.92 -23.66
N THR A 149 28.27 7.19 -23.62
CA THR A 149 27.13 7.64 -24.46
C THR A 149 27.05 9.15 -24.68
N ARG A 150 27.88 9.71 -25.57
CA ARG A 150 27.51 10.91 -26.37
C ARG A 150 28.16 10.90 -27.76
N ASN A 151 28.09 9.78 -28.49
CA ASN A 151 28.31 9.81 -29.94
C ASN A 151 26.97 10.00 -30.66
N GLY A 152 26.39 11.20 -30.51
CA GLY A 152 25.31 11.64 -31.37
C GLY A 152 25.88 11.89 -32.77
N LYS A 153 25.75 10.91 -33.66
CA LYS A 153 25.94 11.08 -35.11
C LYS A 153 25.22 12.35 -35.56
N LYS A 154 25.97 13.40 -35.88
CA LYS A 154 25.48 14.45 -36.78
C LYS A 154 25.22 13.77 -38.12
N SER A 155 23.98 13.39 -38.39
CA SER A 155 23.54 13.06 -39.74
C SER A 155 23.59 14.35 -40.55
N SER A 156 24.71 14.59 -41.21
CA SER A 156 24.82 15.53 -42.31
C SER A 156 23.90 15.05 -43.44
N SER A 157 22.70 15.62 -43.56
CA SER A 157 21.95 15.57 -44.82
C SER A 157 22.59 16.56 -45.78
N LYS A 158 23.55 16.06 -46.58
CA LYS A 158 24.12 16.75 -47.73
C LYS A 158 23.77 15.95 -48.98
N GLY A 159 23.09 16.60 -49.93
CA GLY A 159 22.74 16.07 -51.26
C GLY A 159 21.40 15.34 -51.26
N ARG A 160 20.49 15.59 -52.20
CA ARG A 160 20.68 16.00 -53.60
C ARG A 160 19.45 16.74 -54.10
#